data_AF-A0A257EVR0-F1
#
_entry.id   AF-A0A257EVR0-F1
#
_cell.length_a   1.000
_cell.length_b   1.000
_cell.length_c   1.000
_cell.angle_alpha   90.00
_cell.angle_beta   90.00
_cell.angle_gamma   90.00
#
_symmetry.space_group_name_H-M   'P 1'
#
loop_
_entity.id
_entity.type
_entity.pdbx_description
1 polymer ?
#
loop_
_entity_poly.entity_id
_entity_poly.type
_entity_poly.pdbx_seq_one_letter_code
_entity_poly.pdbx_strand_id
1 'polypeptide(L)'
;MVGVNFFGNFDLASLSIWLFWGFFALLIVYLQTENMREGYPLETEDGLAAPNQGPFPVPKPKTFRLPHGQGDVTVPSAANEAAHRRDGLALARTAVSEGFPHAPTGNPLADGVGPASWVPRRDEPELDGHGHVKIQPMAQTAEMKVAAGRDPRGLPVQAGDLEVVGRISDMWVDVPEQLVRYLEVELNSGSRRLVPMTMVKIWSDRVRINALTSDLFEGIPATRALTQVTKLEEDKISGYVAGGWMYAKSRKHGF
;
A
#
# COMPACT_ATOMS: atom_id res chain seq x y z
N MET A 1 58.79 -11.22 18.36
CA MET A 1 57.84 -11.69 17.34
C MET A 1 58.24 -11.07 16.02
N VAL A 2 58.93 -11.84 15.20
CA VAL A 2 59.43 -11.43 13.88
C VAL A 2 58.46 -12.03 12.86
N GLY A 3 57.91 -11.21 11.96
CA GLY A 3 57.19 -11.69 10.76
C GLY A 3 55.66 -11.63 10.76
N VAL A 4 55.06 -10.45 10.93
CA VAL A 4 53.65 -10.21 10.51
C VAL A 4 53.52 -9.15 9.41
N ASN A 5 54.56 -8.33 9.20
CA ASN A 5 54.61 -7.34 8.12
C ASN A 5 55.27 -7.96 6.88
N PHE A 6 54.63 -7.86 5.72
CA PHE A 6 55.15 -8.39 4.45
C PHE A 6 55.50 -7.31 3.42
N PHE A 7 55.12 -6.04 3.64
CA PHE A 7 55.60 -4.90 2.86
C PHE A 7 55.66 -3.63 3.72
N GLY A 8 56.87 -3.12 4.03
CA GLY A 8 57.03 -1.97 4.93
C GLY A 8 56.34 -2.19 6.29
N ASN A 9 55.39 -1.31 6.63
CA ASN A 9 54.56 -1.39 7.84
C ASN A 9 53.20 -2.08 7.61
N PHE A 10 53.05 -2.85 6.54
CA PHE A 10 51.78 -3.49 6.16
C PHE A 10 51.74 -4.97 6.58
N ASP A 11 50.72 -5.33 7.36
CA ASP A 11 50.43 -6.68 7.86
C ASP A 11 49.10 -7.25 7.33
N LEU A 12 48.80 -8.49 7.75
CA LEU A 12 47.59 -9.20 7.33
C LEU A 12 46.31 -8.55 7.90
N ALA A 13 46.39 -7.93 9.07
CA ALA A 13 45.26 -7.22 9.67
C ALA A 13 44.90 -5.98 8.84
N SER A 14 45.92 -5.22 8.43
CA SER A 14 45.80 -4.06 7.54
C SER A 14 45.21 -4.47 6.19
N LEU A 15 45.68 -5.57 5.58
CA LEU A 15 45.07 -6.09 4.35
C LEU A 15 43.59 -6.45 4.54
N SER A 16 43.27 -7.15 5.64
CA SER A 16 41.91 -7.62 5.91
C SER A 16 40.92 -6.46 6.05
N ILE A 17 41.30 -5.38 6.74
CA ILE A 17 40.41 -4.21 6.88
C ILE A 17 40.24 -3.44 5.57
N TRP A 18 41.28 -3.33 4.73
CA TRP A 18 41.13 -2.72 3.40
C TRP A 18 40.28 -3.55 2.45
N LEU A 19 40.40 -4.89 2.49
CA LEU A 19 39.50 -5.79 1.76
C LEU A 19 38.06 -5.67 2.24
N PHE A 20 37.84 -5.53 3.54
CA PHE A 20 36.51 -5.28 4.10
C PHE A 20 35.91 -3.97 3.55
N TRP A 21 36.67 -2.87 3.53
CA TRP A 21 36.19 -1.61 2.95
C TRP A 21 35.91 -1.71 1.45
N GLY A 22 36.75 -2.45 0.70
CA GLY A 22 36.49 -2.76 -0.70
C GLY A 22 35.19 -3.56 -0.89
N PHE A 23 34.98 -4.61 -0.10
CA PHE A 23 33.74 -5.38 -0.06
C PHE A 23 32.53 -4.49 0.27
N PHE A 24 32.64 -3.64 1.30
CA PHE A 24 31.55 -2.79 1.74
C PHE A 24 31.16 -1.75 0.67
N ALA A 25 32.15 -1.16 -0.02
CA ALA A 25 31.88 -0.29 -1.16
C ALA A 25 31.13 -1.03 -2.29
N LEU A 26 31.54 -2.26 -2.62
CA LEU A 26 30.82 -3.09 -3.61
C LEU A 26 29.41 -3.47 -3.15
N LEU A 27 29.23 -3.73 -1.86
CA LEU A 27 27.92 -4.01 -1.26
C LEU A 27 26.97 -2.81 -1.42
N ILE A 28 27.46 -1.58 -1.20
CA ILE A 28 26.67 -0.36 -1.42
C ILE A 28 26.22 -0.27 -2.88
N VAL A 29 27.13 -0.49 -3.85
CA VAL A 29 26.78 -0.47 -5.28
C VAL A 29 25.71 -1.51 -5.58
N TYR A 30 25.88 -2.75 -5.10
CA TYR A 30 24.91 -3.83 -5.30
C TYR A 30 23.53 -3.46 -4.74
N LEU A 31 23.46 -3.06 -3.46
CA LEU A 31 22.21 -2.72 -2.80
C LEU A 31 21.52 -1.52 -3.44
N GLN A 32 22.28 -0.49 -3.80
CA GLN A 32 21.73 0.68 -4.46
C GLN A 32 21.13 0.32 -5.82
N THR A 33 21.80 -0.53 -6.62
CA THR A 33 21.24 -0.98 -7.90
C THR A 33 20.00 -1.86 -7.71
N GLU A 34 19.93 -2.72 -6.70
CA GLU A 34 18.72 -3.50 -6.41
C GLU A 34 17.52 -2.63 -6.00
N ASN A 35 17.76 -1.49 -5.35
CA ASN A 35 16.73 -0.50 -5.01
C ASN A 35 16.17 0.26 -6.24
N MET A 36 16.78 0.10 -7.42
CA MET A 36 16.40 0.77 -8.66
C MET A 36 15.59 -0.13 -9.61
N ARG A 37 14.89 -1.13 -9.07
CA ARG A 37 14.07 -2.08 -9.88
C ARG A 37 12.65 -1.58 -10.18
N GLU A 38 12.16 -0.60 -9.43
CA GLU A 38 10.83 0.01 -9.59
C GLU A 38 10.99 1.54 -9.50
N GLY A 39 10.14 2.30 -10.20
CA GLY A 39 10.16 3.76 -10.18
C GLY A 39 11.29 4.38 -11.00
N TYR A 40 11.96 3.58 -11.84
CA TYR A 40 12.98 4.02 -12.78
C TYR A 40 12.54 3.73 -14.23
N PRO A 41 12.94 4.56 -15.21
CA PRO A 41 13.80 5.74 -15.07
C PRO A 41 13.12 6.92 -14.37
N LEU A 42 13.93 7.82 -13.82
CA LEU A 42 13.45 9.07 -13.23
C LEU A 42 12.82 9.98 -14.29
N GLU A 43 11.79 10.70 -13.89
CA GLU A 43 11.03 11.60 -14.75
C GLU A 43 11.03 13.05 -14.22
N THR A 44 10.80 14.00 -15.12
CA THR A 44 10.44 15.39 -14.77
C THR A 44 8.97 15.48 -14.37
N GLU A 45 8.51 16.62 -13.82
CA GLU A 45 7.08 16.78 -13.46
C GLU A 45 6.10 16.58 -14.62
N ASP A 46 6.56 16.80 -15.86
CA ASP A 46 5.76 16.58 -17.08
C ASP A 46 5.81 15.13 -17.61
N GLY A 47 6.45 14.22 -16.88
CA GLY A 47 6.55 12.80 -17.24
C GLY A 47 7.59 12.49 -18.33
N LEU A 48 8.47 13.45 -18.65
CA LEU A 48 9.60 13.22 -19.58
C LEU A 48 10.77 12.58 -18.84
N ALA A 49 11.63 11.85 -19.55
CA ALA A 49 12.84 11.29 -18.94
C ALA A 49 13.73 12.40 -18.36
N ALA A 50 14.10 12.27 -17.08
CA ALA A 50 14.99 13.23 -16.43
C ALA A 50 16.39 13.19 -17.10
N PRO A 51 17.03 14.35 -17.33
CA PRO A 51 18.33 14.42 -18.01
C PRO A 51 19.47 13.78 -17.23
N ASN A 52 19.33 13.64 -15.91
CA ASN A 52 20.28 12.95 -15.03
C ASN A 52 19.55 11.82 -14.28
N GLN A 53 19.97 10.58 -14.51
CA GLN A 53 19.40 9.37 -13.89
C GLN A 53 20.12 8.94 -12.60
N GLY A 54 21.08 9.75 -12.14
CA GLY A 54 21.92 9.44 -10.99
C GLY A 54 23.21 8.70 -11.39
N PRO A 55 24.08 8.44 -10.40
CA PRO A 55 25.44 7.92 -10.64
C PRO A 55 25.49 6.40 -10.87
N PHE A 56 24.42 5.66 -10.60
CA PHE A 56 24.36 4.21 -10.74
C PHE A 56 23.54 3.81 -11.96
N PRO A 57 23.96 2.78 -12.70
CA PRO A 57 23.13 2.24 -13.77
C PRO A 57 21.94 1.46 -13.20
N VAL A 58 20.82 1.48 -13.91
CA VAL A 58 19.68 0.60 -13.65
C VAL A 58 20.13 -0.87 -13.81
N PRO A 59 19.78 -1.78 -12.88
CA PRO A 59 20.25 -3.17 -12.91
C PRO A 59 19.67 -3.93 -14.10
N LYS A 60 20.31 -5.06 -14.44
CA LYS A 60 19.74 -6.00 -15.41
C LYS A 60 18.38 -6.54 -14.90
N PRO A 61 17.39 -6.75 -15.79
CA PRO A 61 16.11 -7.31 -15.41
C PRO A 61 16.22 -8.69 -14.77
N LYS A 62 15.39 -8.94 -13.76
CA LYS A 62 15.14 -10.27 -13.21
C LYS A 62 13.67 -10.61 -13.35
N THR A 63 13.35 -11.90 -13.49
CA THR A 63 11.98 -12.37 -13.73
C THR A 63 11.51 -13.23 -12.57
N PHE A 64 10.39 -12.86 -11.99
CA PHE A 64 9.64 -13.63 -11.01
C PHE A 64 8.59 -14.47 -11.73
N ARG A 65 8.61 -15.78 -11.52
CA ARG A 65 7.55 -16.68 -11.95
C ARG A 65 6.48 -16.72 -10.87
N LEU A 66 5.29 -16.25 -11.17
CA LEU A 66 4.22 -16.19 -10.17
C LEU A 66 3.60 -17.59 -9.98
N PRO A 67 3.16 -17.90 -8.74
CA PRO A 67 2.49 -19.17 -8.46
C PRO A 67 1.15 -19.27 -9.20
N HIS A 68 0.56 -20.46 -9.17
CA HIS A 68 -0.77 -20.74 -9.74
C HIS A 68 -0.93 -20.37 -11.22
N GLY A 69 0.16 -20.32 -11.99
CA GLY A 69 0.11 -20.01 -13.42
C GLY A 69 -0.21 -18.56 -13.75
N GLN A 70 -0.02 -17.62 -12.81
CA GLN A 70 -0.31 -16.19 -12.99
C GLN A 70 0.71 -15.43 -13.87
N GLY A 71 1.53 -16.18 -14.63
CA GLY A 71 2.55 -15.64 -15.54
C GLY A 71 3.80 -15.15 -14.83
N ASP A 72 4.55 -14.31 -15.54
CA ASP A 72 5.84 -13.82 -15.12
C ASP A 72 5.81 -12.29 -14.91
N VAL A 73 6.59 -11.79 -13.96
CA VAL A 73 6.83 -10.35 -13.74
C VAL A 73 8.31 -10.08 -13.84
N THR A 74 8.71 -9.19 -14.76
CA THR A 74 10.11 -8.83 -14.98
C THR A 74 10.36 -7.40 -14.55
N VAL A 75 11.41 -7.18 -13.73
CA VAL A 75 11.77 -5.86 -13.19
C VAL A 75 13.28 -5.62 -13.22
N PRO A 76 13.75 -4.40 -13.56
CA PRO A 76 12.96 -3.27 -14.07
C PRO A 76 12.39 -3.55 -15.46
N SER A 77 11.24 -2.93 -15.79
CA SER A 77 10.56 -3.11 -17.08
C SER A 77 9.65 -1.92 -17.39
N ALA A 78 9.85 -1.27 -18.54
CA ALA A 78 8.98 -0.19 -19.00
C ALA A 78 7.52 -0.64 -19.18
N ALA A 79 7.31 -1.89 -19.58
CA ALA A 79 5.96 -2.45 -19.69
C ALA A 79 5.31 -2.67 -18.30
N ASN A 80 6.10 -3.04 -17.29
CA ASN A 80 5.61 -3.16 -15.91
C ASN A 80 5.23 -1.79 -15.34
N GLU A 81 6.10 -0.80 -15.51
CA GLU A 81 5.85 0.59 -15.08
C GLU A 81 4.60 1.17 -15.78
N ALA A 82 4.49 1.01 -17.09
CA ALA A 82 3.33 1.48 -17.84
C ALA A 82 2.01 0.81 -17.41
N ALA A 83 2.03 -0.48 -17.07
CA ALA A 83 0.85 -1.20 -16.59
C ALA A 83 0.34 -0.68 -15.23
N HIS A 84 1.21 -0.07 -14.42
CA HIS A 84 0.87 0.49 -13.11
C HIS A 84 0.81 2.04 -13.13
N ARG A 85 0.95 2.67 -14.29
CA ARG A 85 0.84 4.12 -14.45
C ARG A 85 -0.61 4.54 -14.50
N ARG A 86 -0.92 5.67 -13.85
CA ARG A 86 -2.18 6.40 -14.02
C ARG A 86 -1.92 7.69 -14.77
N ASP A 87 -2.61 7.86 -15.88
CA ASP A 87 -2.56 9.09 -16.67
C ASP A 87 -3.65 10.07 -16.24
N GLY A 88 -3.45 11.35 -16.56
CA GLY A 88 -4.49 12.38 -16.37
C GLY A 88 -4.91 12.60 -14.93
N LEU A 89 -3.96 12.57 -13.99
CA LEU A 89 -4.23 12.86 -12.58
C LEU A 89 -4.84 14.26 -12.43
N ALA A 90 -5.88 14.39 -11.60
CA ALA A 90 -6.58 15.63 -11.30
C ALA A 90 -5.76 16.56 -10.38
N LEU A 91 -4.57 16.95 -10.86
CA LEU A 91 -3.56 17.75 -10.16
C LEU A 91 -3.08 18.88 -11.07
N ALA A 92 -2.87 20.07 -10.51
CA ALA A 92 -2.32 21.22 -11.22
C ALA A 92 -1.07 21.78 -10.50
N ARG A 93 -0.12 22.29 -11.28
CA ARG A 93 1.07 22.97 -10.76
C ARG A 93 0.66 24.18 -9.91
N THR A 94 1.33 24.40 -8.79
CA THR A 94 1.13 25.59 -7.94
C THR A 94 2.20 26.66 -8.15
N ALA A 95 3.26 26.34 -8.90
CA ALA A 95 4.34 27.24 -9.25
C ALA A 95 4.82 26.99 -10.69
N VAL A 96 5.59 27.93 -11.22
CA VAL A 96 6.21 27.84 -12.57
C VAL A 96 7.50 27.01 -12.60
N SER A 97 8.12 26.79 -11.44
CA SER A 97 9.36 26.04 -11.27
C SER A 97 9.08 24.66 -10.66
N GLU A 98 9.93 23.68 -10.99
CA GLU A 98 9.87 22.33 -10.43
C GLU A 98 10.16 22.32 -8.91
N GLY A 99 9.68 21.28 -8.23
CA GLY A 99 9.89 21.02 -6.80
C GLY A 99 8.78 21.58 -5.89
N PHE A 100 7.74 22.20 -6.45
CA PHE A 100 6.59 22.69 -5.69
C PHE A 100 5.44 21.67 -5.69
N PRO A 101 4.63 21.60 -4.62
CA PRO A 101 3.49 20.69 -4.59
C PRO A 101 2.48 20.95 -5.71
N HIS A 102 1.82 19.91 -6.20
CA HIS A 102 0.66 20.05 -7.09
C HIS A 102 -0.63 20.05 -6.27
N ALA A 103 -1.58 20.92 -6.62
CA ALA A 103 -2.86 21.02 -5.94
C ALA A 103 -3.93 20.16 -6.64
N PRO A 104 -4.77 19.43 -5.89
CA PRO A 104 -5.96 18.77 -6.45
C PRO A 104 -6.88 19.77 -7.15
N THR A 105 -7.37 19.40 -8.33
CA THR A 105 -8.28 20.24 -9.14
C THR A 105 -9.76 19.97 -8.87
N GLY A 106 -10.08 18.87 -8.18
CA GLY A 106 -11.44 18.39 -7.95
C GLY A 106 -11.63 17.82 -6.54
N ASN A 107 -12.35 16.69 -6.44
CA ASN A 107 -12.52 15.97 -5.18
C ASN A 107 -11.38 14.96 -5.03
N PRO A 108 -10.35 15.23 -4.21
CA PRO A 108 -9.15 14.41 -4.18
C PRO A 108 -9.39 12.97 -3.70
N LEU A 109 -10.47 12.72 -2.93
CA LEU A 109 -10.84 11.37 -2.51
C LEU A 109 -11.40 10.56 -3.68
N ALA A 110 -12.30 11.15 -4.46
CA ALA A 110 -12.90 10.51 -5.62
C ALA A 110 -11.89 10.36 -6.77
N ASP A 111 -11.07 11.39 -6.98
CA ASP A 111 -10.03 11.41 -8.01
C ASP A 111 -8.83 10.52 -7.63
N GLY A 112 -8.72 10.12 -6.36
CA GLY A 112 -7.67 9.26 -5.83
C GLY A 112 -6.28 9.84 -6.03
N VAL A 113 -6.05 11.05 -5.50
CA VAL A 113 -4.76 11.75 -5.59
C VAL A 113 -4.22 12.11 -4.21
N GLY A 114 -2.92 12.41 -4.10
CA GLY A 114 -2.27 12.68 -2.81
C GLY A 114 -2.34 11.45 -1.88
N PRO A 115 -2.68 11.59 -0.58
CA PRO A 115 -2.85 10.45 0.32
C PRO A 115 -4.04 9.52 -0.04
N ALA A 116 -4.89 9.91 -0.99
CA ALA A 116 -5.96 9.06 -1.52
C ALA A 116 -5.53 8.21 -2.74
N SER A 117 -4.25 8.26 -3.11
CA SER A 117 -3.74 7.59 -4.30
C SER A 117 -3.84 6.08 -4.19
N TRP A 118 -4.07 5.47 -5.36
CA TRP A 118 -4.05 4.03 -5.60
C TRP A 118 -3.35 3.79 -6.93
N VAL A 119 -2.82 2.58 -7.13
CA VAL A 119 -2.14 2.13 -8.34
C VAL A 119 -2.95 1.03 -9.05
N PRO A 120 -2.88 0.91 -10.39
CA PRO A 120 -3.55 -0.13 -11.17
C PRO A 120 -2.94 -1.52 -10.94
N ARG A 121 -3.13 -2.08 -9.74
CA ARG A 121 -2.82 -3.48 -9.45
C ARG A 121 -3.74 -4.38 -10.30
N ARG A 122 -3.36 -5.65 -10.48
CA ARG A 122 -4.20 -6.62 -11.18
C ARG A 122 -5.59 -6.73 -10.52
N ASP A 123 -6.63 -6.67 -11.34
CA ASP A 123 -8.04 -6.75 -10.91
C ASP A 123 -8.47 -8.21 -10.68
N GLU A 124 -7.73 -8.90 -9.81
CA GLU A 124 -7.93 -10.29 -9.40
C GLU A 124 -7.65 -10.42 -7.89
N PRO A 125 -8.30 -11.37 -7.18
CA PRO A 125 -8.00 -11.62 -5.78
C PRO A 125 -6.57 -12.16 -5.59
N GLU A 126 -5.98 -11.90 -4.43
CA GLU A 126 -4.81 -12.64 -3.98
C GLU A 126 -5.22 -14.09 -3.63
N LEU A 127 -4.36 -15.05 -3.96
CA LEU A 127 -4.59 -16.46 -3.70
C LEU A 127 -3.71 -16.96 -2.55
N ASP A 128 -4.21 -17.91 -1.77
CA ASP A 128 -3.43 -18.65 -0.79
C ASP A 128 -2.49 -19.67 -1.46
N GLY A 129 -1.67 -20.37 -0.66
CA GLY A 129 -0.73 -21.38 -1.18
C GLY A 129 -1.38 -22.57 -1.90
N HIS A 130 -2.70 -22.74 -1.79
CA HIS A 130 -3.48 -23.78 -2.46
C HIS A 130 -4.28 -23.25 -3.67
N GLY A 131 -4.24 -21.94 -3.94
CA GLY A 131 -4.96 -21.30 -5.03
C GLY A 131 -6.38 -20.85 -4.69
N HIS A 132 -6.80 -20.86 -3.43
CA HIS A 132 -8.09 -20.29 -3.00
C HIS A 132 -7.97 -18.79 -2.75
N VAL A 133 -9.09 -18.06 -2.77
CA VAL A 133 -9.10 -16.64 -2.42
C VAL A 133 -8.58 -16.44 -0.99
N LYS A 134 -7.57 -15.58 -0.82
CA LYS A 134 -6.89 -15.38 0.46
C LYS A 134 -7.75 -14.64 1.49
N ILE A 135 -8.42 -13.57 1.07
CA ILE A 135 -9.24 -12.71 1.93
C ILE A 135 -10.72 -12.97 1.65
N GLN A 136 -11.43 -13.51 2.63
CA GLN A 136 -12.83 -13.92 2.50
C GLN A 136 -13.68 -13.38 3.66
N PRO A 137 -14.99 -13.17 3.46
CA PRO A 137 -15.91 -12.89 4.57
C PRO A 137 -15.86 -14.03 5.60
N MET A 138 -15.88 -13.69 6.87
CA MET A 138 -15.84 -14.66 7.96
C MET A 138 -17.09 -15.56 7.95
N ALA A 139 -18.23 -15.05 7.49
CA ALA A 139 -19.44 -15.84 7.26
C ALA A 139 -19.24 -17.02 6.28
N GLN A 140 -18.24 -16.96 5.40
CA GLN A 140 -17.92 -18.02 4.43
C GLN A 140 -16.76 -18.92 4.87
N THR A 141 -16.14 -18.63 6.02
CA THR A 141 -15.02 -19.39 6.55
C THR A 141 -15.44 -20.04 7.87
N ALA A 142 -16.22 -21.12 7.77
CA ALA A 142 -16.88 -21.78 8.91
C ALA A 142 -15.92 -22.22 10.03
N GLU A 143 -14.64 -22.42 9.72
CA GLU A 143 -13.60 -22.82 10.68
C GLU A 143 -13.05 -21.64 11.49
N MET A 144 -13.26 -20.40 11.01
CA MET A 144 -12.75 -19.19 11.64
C MET A 144 -13.69 -18.71 12.75
N LYS A 145 -13.11 -18.39 13.91
CA LYS A 145 -13.83 -17.82 15.06
C LYS A 145 -13.02 -16.71 15.71
N VAL A 146 -13.71 -15.75 16.34
CA VAL A 146 -13.05 -14.74 17.19
C VAL A 146 -12.53 -15.45 18.43
N ALA A 147 -11.21 -15.64 18.50
CA ALA A 147 -10.58 -16.34 19.61
C ALA A 147 -10.43 -15.47 20.86
N ALA A 148 -10.25 -14.16 20.68
CA ALA A 148 -10.05 -13.20 21.76
C ALA A 148 -10.46 -11.78 21.34
N GLY A 149 -10.71 -10.92 22.33
CA GLY A 149 -11.10 -9.52 22.11
C GLY A 149 -12.60 -9.34 21.90
N ARG A 150 -13.00 -8.11 21.54
CA ARG A 150 -14.39 -7.75 21.27
C ARG A 150 -14.72 -8.12 19.82
N ASP A 151 -15.66 -9.04 19.64
CA ASP A 151 -16.29 -9.26 18.32
C ASP A 151 -17.01 -7.97 17.89
N PRO A 152 -16.60 -7.33 16.78
CA PRO A 152 -17.17 -6.05 16.36
C PRO A 152 -18.52 -6.21 15.66
N ARG A 153 -18.94 -7.41 15.26
CA ARG A 153 -20.18 -7.62 14.51
C ARG A 153 -21.39 -7.16 15.33
N GLY A 154 -22.28 -6.42 14.67
CA GLY A 154 -23.45 -5.78 15.27
C GLY A 154 -23.17 -4.43 15.95
N LEU A 155 -21.91 -4.07 16.21
CA LEU A 155 -21.58 -2.76 16.79
C LEU A 155 -21.91 -1.62 15.80
N PRO A 156 -22.41 -0.48 16.30
CA PRO A 156 -22.57 0.72 15.49
C PRO A 156 -21.21 1.24 15.04
N VAL A 157 -21.16 1.76 13.81
CA VAL A 157 -19.99 2.42 13.25
C VAL A 157 -20.13 3.92 13.41
N GLN A 158 -19.22 4.51 14.16
CA GLN A 158 -19.14 5.95 14.40
C GLN A 158 -18.04 6.56 13.53
N ALA A 159 -18.42 7.56 12.73
CA ALA A 159 -17.51 8.35 11.91
C ALA A 159 -16.72 9.37 12.76
N GLY A 160 -15.72 10.03 12.15
CA GLY A 160 -14.87 11.03 12.81
C GLY A 160 -15.63 12.27 13.31
N ASP A 161 -16.81 12.54 12.77
CA ASP A 161 -17.76 13.57 13.19
C ASP A 161 -18.77 13.10 14.24
N LEU A 162 -18.55 11.93 14.84
CA LEU A 162 -19.36 11.32 15.91
C LEU A 162 -20.73 10.78 15.50
N GLU A 163 -21.12 10.96 14.25
CA GLU A 163 -22.36 10.40 13.70
C GLU A 163 -22.24 8.89 13.45
N VAL A 164 -23.35 8.18 13.63
CA VAL A 164 -23.44 6.73 13.38
C VAL A 164 -23.88 6.49 11.94
N VAL A 165 -23.01 5.86 11.16
CA VAL A 165 -23.21 5.68 9.70
C VAL A 165 -23.76 4.32 9.31
N GLY A 166 -23.76 3.37 10.25
CA GLY A 166 -24.14 1.98 9.98
C GLY A 166 -23.75 1.05 11.10
N ARG A 167 -23.67 -0.24 10.78
CA ARG A 167 -23.25 -1.31 11.71
C ARG A 167 -22.27 -2.26 11.03
N ILE A 168 -21.39 -2.87 11.83
CA ILE A 168 -20.51 -3.93 11.34
C ILE A 168 -21.38 -5.16 11.04
N SER A 169 -21.39 -5.61 9.79
CA SER A 169 -22.12 -6.79 9.34
C SER A 169 -21.25 -8.04 9.38
N ASP A 170 -19.99 -7.93 8.96
CA ASP A 170 -19.02 -9.04 8.97
C ASP A 170 -17.57 -8.57 9.14
N MET A 171 -16.67 -9.53 9.28
CA MET A 171 -15.21 -9.33 9.22
C MET A 171 -14.67 -10.08 8.01
N TRP A 172 -13.73 -9.49 7.29
CA TRP A 172 -13.04 -10.15 6.19
C TRP A 172 -11.67 -10.60 6.68
N VAL A 173 -11.45 -11.91 6.62
CA VAL A 173 -10.31 -12.59 7.20
C VAL A 173 -9.35 -13.06 6.13
N ASP A 174 -8.07 -12.87 6.39
CA ASP A 174 -6.97 -13.54 5.73
C ASP A 174 -6.90 -14.97 6.30
N VAL A 175 -7.35 -15.94 5.51
CA VAL A 175 -7.45 -17.34 5.93
C VAL A 175 -6.09 -17.94 6.28
N PRO A 176 -5.05 -17.88 5.41
CA PRO A 176 -3.77 -18.48 5.73
C PRO A 176 -3.00 -17.78 6.85
N GLU A 177 -3.17 -16.46 7.04
CA GLU A 177 -2.50 -15.71 8.13
C GLU A 177 -3.35 -15.59 9.40
N GLN A 178 -4.57 -16.11 9.39
CA GLN A 178 -5.54 -16.07 10.51
C GLN A 178 -5.72 -14.66 11.09
N LEU A 179 -5.89 -13.66 10.22
CA LEU A 179 -5.92 -12.24 10.58
C LEU A 179 -7.12 -11.52 9.98
N VAL A 180 -7.80 -10.68 10.76
CA VAL A 180 -8.85 -9.78 10.23
C VAL A 180 -8.20 -8.63 9.46
N ARG A 181 -8.51 -8.50 8.16
CA ARG A 181 -7.97 -7.45 7.28
C ARG A 181 -8.92 -6.28 7.11
N TYR A 182 -10.22 -6.56 6.96
CA TYR A 182 -11.25 -5.53 6.80
C TYR A 182 -12.45 -5.80 7.71
N LEU A 183 -13.17 -4.74 8.05
CA LEU A 183 -14.53 -4.84 8.57
C LEU A 183 -15.51 -4.49 7.45
N GLU A 184 -16.58 -5.27 7.30
CA GLU A 184 -17.69 -4.96 6.41
C GLU A 184 -18.72 -4.15 7.19
N VAL A 185 -19.05 -2.98 6.67
CA VAL A 185 -20.02 -2.05 7.24
C VAL A 185 -21.27 -2.07 6.37
N GLU A 186 -22.41 -2.39 6.96
CA GLU A 186 -23.72 -2.10 6.39
C GLU A 186 -24.09 -0.67 6.76
N LEU A 187 -24.09 0.21 5.77
CA LEU A 187 -24.45 1.62 5.93
C LEU A 187 -25.95 1.77 6.15
N ASN A 188 -26.37 2.87 6.76
CA ASN A 188 -27.80 3.17 7.00
C ASN A 188 -28.62 3.25 5.71
N SER A 189 -27.97 3.45 4.56
CA SER A 189 -28.58 3.41 3.23
C SER A 189 -28.89 1.99 2.72
N GLY A 190 -28.38 0.95 3.40
CA GLY A 190 -28.42 -0.45 2.99
C GLY A 190 -27.24 -0.89 2.11
N SER A 191 -26.35 0.03 1.71
CA SER A 191 -25.17 -0.31 0.93
C SER A 191 -24.06 -0.85 1.84
N ARG A 192 -23.14 -1.67 1.28
CA ARG A 192 -22.05 -2.26 2.05
C ARG A 192 -20.69 -1.71 1.63
N ARG A 193 -19.79 -1.49 2.59
CA ARG A 193 -18.42 -1.01 2.35
C ARG A 193 -17.41 -1.76 3.22
N LEU A 194 -16.23 -2.01 2.67
CA LEU A 194 -15.10 -2.52 3.43
C LEU A 194 -14.28 -1.36 3.99
N VAL A 195 -13.78 -1.52 5.21
CA VAL A 195 -12.86 -0.58 5.85
C VAL A 195 -11.66 -1.34 6.39
N PRO A 196 -10.41 -0.92 6.10
CA PRO A 196 -9.22 -1.59 6.61
C PRO A 196 -9.18 -1.61 8.13
N MET A 197 -8.91 -2.77 8.74
CA MET A 197 -8.87 -2.96 10.19
C MET A 197 -7.81 -2.07 10.87
N THR A 198 -6.76 -1.69 10.16
CA THR A 198 -5.72 -0.75 10.64
C THR A 198 -6.20 0.70 10.76
N MET A 199 -7.36 1.02 10.19
CA MET A 199 -7.94 2.37 10.17
C MET A 199 -9.13 2.51 11.13
N VAL A 200 -9.43 1.47 11.91
CA VAL A 200 -10.56 1.43 12.84
C VAL A 200 -10.09 1.32 14.28
N LYS A 201 -10.92 1.80 15.20
CA LYS A 201 -10.76 1.54 16.64
C LYS A 201 -12.01 0.88 17.19
N ILE A 202 -11.87 -0.36 17.65
CA ILE A 202 -12.96 -1.12 18.28
C ILE A 202 -13.02 -0.74 19.76
N TRP A 203 -14.17 -0.23 20.19
CA TRP A 203 -14.53 0.00 21.58
C TRP A 203 -15.51 -1.08 22.06
N SER A 204 -15.91 -1.03 23.33
CA SER A 204 -16.89 -1.97 23.88
C SER A 204 -18.28 -1.83 23.22
N ASP A 205 -18.66 -0.60 22.87
CA ASP A 205 -20.00 -0.22 22.42
C ASP A 205 -20.09 0.26 20.97
N ARG A 206 -18.95 0.47 20.28
CA ARG A 206 -18.89 0.97 18.89
C ARG A 206 -17.60 0.61 18.18
N VAL A 207 -17.59 0.75 16.87
CA VAL A 207 -16.36 0.85 16.07
C VAL A 207 -16.22 2.29 15.59
N ARG A 208 -15.08 2.92 15.86
CA ARG A 208 -14.79 4.30 15.46
C ARG A 208 -13.84 4.34 14.27
N ILE A 209 -14.18 5.12 13.25
CA ILE A 209 -13.34 5.35 12.07
C ILE A 209 -13.06 6.85 11.99
N ASN A 210 -11.92 7.28 12.53
CA ASN A 210 -11.61 8.70 12.66
C ASN A 210 -11.23 9.39 11.33
N ALA A 211 -10.81 8.61 10.34
CA ALA A 211 -10.29 9.15 9.09
C ALA A 211 -11.38 9.83 8.24
N LEU A 212 -12.62 9.35 8.31
CA LEU A 212 -13.74 9.80 7.48
C LEU A 212 -14.84 10.44 8.31
N THR A 213 -15.46 11.49 7.78
CA THR A 213 -16.74 12.05 8.29
C THR A 213 -17.90 11.27 7.70
N SER A 214 -19.07 11.36 8.33
CA SER A 214 -20.23 10.52 7.99
C SER A 214 -20.67 10.60 6.54
N ASP A 215 -20.57 11.79 5.93
CA ASP A 215 -20.92 12.07 4.53
C ASP A 215 -20.01 11.40 3.50
N LEU A 216 -18.85 10.89 3.90
CA LEU A 216 -17.86 10.29 3.00
C LEU A 216 -17.98 8.76 2.91
N PHE A 217 -18.80 8.11 3.73
CA PHE A 217 -18.87 6.65 3.75
C PHE A 217 -19.44 6.05 2.47
N GLU A 218 -20.41 6.71 1.84
CA GLU A 218 -20.95 6.25 0.55
C GLU A 218 -19.91 6.31 -0.58
N GLY A 219 -18.92 7.19 -0.47
CA GLY A 219 -17.87 7.36 -1.48
C GLY A 219 -16.77 6.31 -1.40
N ILE A 220 -16.71 5.47 -0.35
CA ILE A 220 -15.77 4.36 -0.27
C ILE A 220 -16.00 3.46 -1.50
N PRO A 221 -14.95 3.09 -2.27
CA PRO A 221 -15.11 2.18 -3.41
C PRO A 221 -15.75 0.86 -3.00
N ALA A 222 -16.80 0.45 -3.71
CA ALA A 222 -17.47 -0.82 -3.48
C ALA A 222 -16.69 -1.97 -4.13
N THR A 223 -16.81 -3.16 -3.54
CA THR A 223 -16.35 -4.39 -4.20
C THR A 223 -17.37 -4.82 -5.26
N ARG A 224 -16.89 -5.39 -6.36
CA ARG A 224 -17.73 -5.97 -7.41
C ARG A 224 -18.42 -7.24 -6.94
N ALA A 225 -17.80 -8.00 -6.04
CA ALA A 225 -18.33 -9.23 -5.49
C ALA A 225 -18.44 -9.14 -3.96
N LEU A 226 -19.44 -9.82 -3.40
CA LEU A 226 -19.68 -9.87 -1.95
C LEU A 226 -18.81 -10.91 -1.22
N THR A 227 -18.04 -11.70 -1.96
CA THR A 227 -17.35 -12.88 -1.45
C THR A 227 -15.83 -12.83 -1.65
N GLN A 228 -15.33 -11.80 -2.34
CA GLN A 228 -13.92 -11.62 -2.64
C GLN A 228 -13.60 -10.15 -2.87
N VAL A 229 -12.33 -9.80 -2.69
CA VAL A 229 -11.79 -8.47 -2.96
C VAL A 229 -10.53 -8.64 -3.80
N THR A 230 -10.42 -7.84 -4.86
CA THR A 230 -9.25 -7.85 -5.75
C THR A 230 -8.14 -6.95 -5.23
N LYS A 231 -6.90 -7.22 -5.64
CA LYS A 231 -5.74 -6.37 -5.29
C LYS A 231 -5.95 -4.90 -5.67
N LEU A 232 -6.69 -4.63 -6.74
CA LEU A 232 -7.05 -3.28 -7.18
C LEU A 232 -8.11 -2.63 -6.28
N GLU A 233 -9.16 -3.38 -5.91
CA GLU A 233 -10.20 -2.89 -5.00
C GLU A 233 -9.61 -2.60 -3.61
N GLU A 234 -8.75 -3.46 -3.09
CA GLU A 234 -8.04 -3.26 -1.82
C GLU A 234 -7.28 -1.93 -1.79
N ASP A 235 -6.56 -1.63 -2.87
CA ASP A 235 -5.75 -0.41 -2.97
C ASP A 235 -6.62 0.85 -3.08
N LYS A 236 -7.72 0.79 -3.85
CA LYS A 236 -8.71 1.87 -3.95
C LYS A 236 -9.41 2.14 -2.63
N ILE A 237 -9.86 1.08 -1.94
CA ILE A 237 -10.53 1.18 -0.63
C ILE A 237 -9.57 1.79 0.40
N SER A 238 -8.35 1.25 0.48
CA SER A 238 -7.34 1.72 1.45
C SER A 238 -6.92 3.15 1.17
N GLY A 239 -6.65 3.49 -0.09
CA GLY A 239 -6.36 4.85 -0.54
C GLY A 239 -7.46 5.82 -0.14
N TYR A 240 -8.73 5.52 -0.47
CA TYR A 240 -9.86 6.39 -0.13
C TYR A 240 -9.98 6.65 1.39
N VAL A 241 -9.95 5.59 2.20
CA VAL A 241 -10.06 5.72 3.67
C VAL A 241 -8.87 6.49 4.24
N ALA A 242 -7.65 6.24 3.76
CA ALA A 242 -6.44 6.95 4.19
C ALA A 242 -6.47 8.43 3.78
N GLY A 243 -6.93 8.74 2.57
CA GLY A 243 -7.09 10.11 2.06
C GLY A 243 -7.96 10.98 2.96
N GLY A 244 -8.93 10.37 3.65
CA GLY A 244 -9.76 11.02 4.65
C GLY A 244 -8.96 11.75 5.73
N TRP A 245 -7.78 11.26 6.13
CA TRP A 245 -6.94 11.94 7.12
C TRP A 245 -6.63 13.39 6.76
N MET A 246 -6.30 13.64 5.50
CA MET A 246 -5.95 14.98 5.00
C MET A 246 -7.16 15.73 4.44
N TYR A 247 -8.05 15.03 3.73
CA TYR A 247 -9.08 15.68 2.91
C TYR A 247 -10.45 15.79 3.58
N ALA A 248 -10.74 15.03 4.63
CA ALA A 248 -11.93 15.25 5.44
C ALA A 248 -11.69 16.45 6.39
N LYS A 249 -11.94 17.67 5.90
CA LYS A 249 -11.78 18.92 6.66
C LYS A 249 -12.96 19.22 7.58
N SER A 250 -12.64 19.90 8.70
CA SER A 250 -13.51 20.66 9.63
C SER A 250 -14.62 19.97 10.45
N ARG A 251 -14.77 18.64 10.42
CA ARG A 251 -15.80 17.96 11.27
C ARG A 251 -15.28 16.84 12.16
N LYS A 252 -13.98 16.59 12.24
CA LYS A 252 -13.43 15.57 13.15
C LYS A 252 -13.47 16.09 14.59
N HIS A 253 -14.26 15.45 15.45
CA HIS A 253 -14.44 15.84 16.86
C HIS A 253 -13.99 14.73 17.80
N GLY A 254 -13.14 15.07 18.78
CA GLY A 254 -12.65 14.15 19.80
C GLY A 254 -11.49 13.26 19.33
N PHE A 255 -10.43 13.21 20.13
CA PHE A 255 -9.31 12.27 19.96
C PHE A 255 -9.71 10.86 20.41
#